data_AF-E4T6K1-F1
#
_entry.id   AF-E4T6K1-F1
#
_cell.length_a   1.000
_cell.length_b   1.000
_cell.length_c   1.000
_cell.angle_alpha   90.00
_cell.angle_beta   90.00
_cell.angle_gamma   90.00
#
_symmetry.space_group_name_H-M   'P 1'
#
loop_
_entity.id
_entity.type
_entity.pdbx_description
1 polymer ?
#
loop_
_entity_poly.entity_id
_entity_poly.type
_entity_poly.pdbx_seq_one_letter_code
_entity_poly.pdbx_strand_id
1 'polypeptide(L)'
;MNQELTYYRRFKKNFEISDFLVDFLGALCPGLLFCLAIVLTFGSTSIYLIYQIKALVSIYLPHNENINAYRFLDTFSSFVKGFSFYFALVVLVSSYVLGQFLYRKDPKDADNASYLRILKKENKKNKNWGGDWVEHYKIDELKNCVVEYPYRYLKSYFEKRGLLHLAKIIPWDETDFTKRSKTFINLLKIRINYYRPDCMGEILKNEGHIRLMSSLWHSLRYIKTISLLCIFANILISLINLNTIQYLLIPIYCSIVVYIFAKIWKIVIESFYHYQRAREVFFVLETAYIVSLDHNDIFKSINYSSSDTSTKK
;
A
#
# COMPACT_ATOMS: atom_id res chain seq x y z
N MET A 1 21.10 -14.60 -34.54
CA MET A 1 19.67 -14.82 -34.87
C MET A 1 18.97 -15.95 -34.10
N ASN A 2 19.21 -17.24 -34.33
CA ASN A 2 18.44 -18.31 -33.64
C ASN A 2 18.69 -18.38 -32.11
N GLN A 3 19.92 -18.13 -31.65
CA GLN A 3 20.23 -18.09 -30.21
C GLN A 3 19.61 -16.87 -29.52
N GLU A 4 19.62 -15.70 -30.14
CA GLU A 4 19.00 -14.47 -29.61
C GLU A 4 17.47 -14.60 -29.52
N LEU A 5 16.83 -15.18 -30.53
CA LEU A 5 15.39 -15.45 -30.50
C LEU A 5 15.01 -16.42 -29.38
N THR A 6 15.86 -17.43 -29.12
CA THR A 6 15.62 -18.41 -28.05
C THR A 6 15.83 -17.76 -26.67
N TYR A 7 16.87 -16.94 -26.52
CA TYR A 7 17.12 -16.16 -25.31
C TYR A 7 15.96 -15.20 -25.01
N TYR A 8 15.52 -14.44 -26.02
CA TYR A 8 14.42 -13.49 -25.91
C TYR A 8 13.11 -14.18 -25.48
N ARG A 9 12.76 -15.33 -26.10
CA ARG A 9 11.56 -16.09 -25.71
C ARG A 9 11.63 -16.60 -24.28
N ARG A 10 12.78 -17.11 -23.84
CA ARG A 10 12.96 -17.58 -22.46
C ARG A 10 12.88 -16.44 -21.46
N PHE A 11 13.51 -15.31 -21.76
CA PHE A 11 13.45 -14.10 -20.96
C PHE A 11 12.01 -13.60 -20.81
N LYS A 12 11.28 -13.47 -21.93
CA LYS A 12 9.87 -13.06 -21.95
C LYS A 12 8.97 -13.97 -21.11
N LYS A 13 9.15 -15.30 -21.21
CA LYS A 13 8.35 -16.25 -20.41
C LYS A 13 8.60 -16.10 -18.90
N ASN A 14 9.86 -15.95 -18.49
CA ASN A 14 10.20 -15.77 -17.07
C ASN A 14 9.64 -14.46 -16.51
N PHE A 15 9.64 -13.43 -17.35
CA PHE A 15 9.08 -12.13 -17.04
C PHE A 15 7.57 -12.18 -16.81
N GLU A 16 6.81 -12.84 -17.70
CA GLU A 16 5.36 -13.01 -17.55
C GLU A 16 4.97 -13.73 -16.25
N ILE A 17 5.75 -14.74 -15.84
CA ILE A 17 5.53 -15.46 -14.57
C ILE A 17 5.82 -14.56 -13.37
N SER A 18 6.91 -13.78 -13.41
CA SER A 18 7.27 -12.85 -12.36
C SER A 18 6.19 -11.78 -12.17
N ASP A 19 5.72 -11.17 -13.26
CA ASP A 19 4.67 -10.15 -13.22
C ASP A 19 3.37 -10.71 -12.66
N PHE A 20 2.97 -11.90 -13.12
CA PHE A 20 1.81 -12.61 -12.57
C PHE A 20 1.95 -12.84 -11.06
N LEU A 21 3.11 -13.30 -10.59
CA LEU A 21 3.34 -13.55 -9.15
C LEU A 21 3.31 -12.26 -8.34
N VAL A 22 3.88 -11.17 -8.87
CA VAL A 22 3.87 -9.86 -8.21
C VAL A 22 2.45 -9.32 -8.08
N ASP A 23 1.63 -9.41 -9.13
CA ASP A 23 0.23 -8.98 -9.09
C ASP A 23 -0.62 -9.91 -8.21
N PHE A 24 -0.39 -11.21 -8.29
CA PHE A 24 -1.10 -12.22 -7.49
C PHE A 24 -0.83 -12.04 -6.00
N LEU A 25 0.44 -11.97 -5.59
CA LEU A 25 0.84 -11.72 -4.20
C LEU A 25 0.47 -10.31 -3.75
N GLY A 26 0.59 -9.34 -4.67
CA GLY A 26 0.18 -7.95 -4.48
C GLY A 26 -1.27 -7.81 -4.06
N ALA A 27 -2.16 -8.62 -4.63
CA ALA A 27 -3.56 -8.70 -4.21
C ALA A 27 -3.76 -9.62 -3.00
N LEU A 28 -3.21 -10.84 -3.02
CA LEU A 28 -3.51 -11.85 -2.01
C LEU A 28 -3.07 -11.44 -0.59
N CYS A 29 -1.86 -10.90 -0.43
CA CYS A 29 -1.31 -10.53 0.87
C CYS A 29 -2.15 -9.49 1.64
N PRO A 30 -2.47 -8.30 1.09
CA PRO A 30 -3.27 -7.30 1.81
C PRO A 30 -4.70 -7.78 2.09
N GLY A 31 -5.28 -8.58 1.19
CA GLY A 31 -6.62 -9.13 1.37
C GLY A 31 -6.68 -10.25 2.42
N LEU A 32 -5.67 -11.11 2.47
CA LEU A 32 -5.56 -12.16 3.49
C LEU A 32 -5.39 -11.54 4.87
N LEU A 33 -4.50 -10.55 4.99
CA LEU A 33 -4.32 -9.78 6.22
C LEU A 33 -5.64 -9.13 6.67
N PHE A 34 -6.39 -8.55 5.73
CA PHE A 34 -7.68 -7.93 5.99
C PHE A 34 -8.73 -8.95 6.48
N CYS A 35 -8.88 -10.07 5.78
CA CYS A 35 -9.85 -11.11 6.14
C CYS A 35 -9.54 -11.71 7.52
N LEU A 36 -8.27 -12.04 7.79
CA LEU A 36 -7.85 -12.56 9.09
C LEU A 36 -8.13 -11.55 10.22
N ALA A 37 -7.82 -10.27 10.00
CA ALA A 37 -8.11 -9.22 10.96
C ALA A 37 -9.62 -9.05 11.22
N ILE A 38 -10.46 -9.15 10.18
CA ILE A 38 -11.93 -9.13 10.33
C ILE A 38 -12.41 -10.33 11.12
N VAL A 39 -11.96 -11.55 10.79
CA VAL A 39 -12.38 -12.76 11.50
C VAL A 39 -12.02 -12.66 12.99
N LEU A 40 -10.82 -12.16 13.32
CA LEU A 40 -10.41 -11.99 14.72
C LEU A 40 -11.20 -10.91 15.45
N THR A 41 -11.45 -9.75 14.82
CA THR A 41 -12.11 -8.61 15.48
C THR A 41 -13.62 -8.72 15.43
N PHE A 42 -14.19 -8.72 14.22
CA PHE A 42 -15.63 -8.84 14.03
C PHE A 42 -16.16 -10.18 14.50
N GLY A 43 -15.45 -11.29 14.24
CA GLY A 43 -15.87 -12.61 14.69
C GLY A 43 -15.95 -12.72 16.22
N SER A 44 -14.96 -12.20 16.95
CA SER A 44 -15.01 -12.20 18.42
C SER A 44 -16.12 -11.29 18.96
N THR A 45 -16.34 -10.12 18.36
CA THR A 45 -17.47 -9.24 18.69
C THR A 45 -18.83 -9.90 18.41
N SER A 46 -19.00 -10.59 17.28
CA SER A 46 -20.25 -11.31 16.96
C SER A 46 -20.52 -12.44 17.95
N ILE A 47 -19.50 -13.22 18.31
CA ILE A 47 -19.62 -14.28 19.33
C ILE A 47 -20.06 -13.69 20.67
N TYR A 48 -19.45 -12.57 21.08
CA TYR A 48 -19.80 -11.87 22.30
C TYR A 48 -21.25 -11.34 22.28
N LEU A 49 -21.69 -10.73 21.18
CA LEU A 49 -23.07 -10.28 21.01
C LEU A 49 -24.07 -11.44 21.14
N ILE A 50 -23.81 -12.57 20.48
CA ILE A 50 -24.67 -13.77 20.56
C ILE A 50 -24.74 -14.27 22.01
N TYR A 51 -23.62 -14.27 22.73
CA TYR A 51 -23.59 -14.65 24.13
C TYR A 51 -24.46 -13.72 24.99
N GLN A 52 -24.39 -12.40 24.77
CA GLN A 52 -25.21 -11.44 25.51
C GLN A 52 -26.70 -11.62 25.26
N ILE A 53 -27.11 -11.78 24.00
CA ILE A 53 -28.51 -12.01 23.64
C ILE A 53 -29.03 -13.26 24.34
N LYS A 54 -28.23 -14.34 24.40
CA LYS A 54 -28.61 -15.56 25.12
C LYS A 54 -28.76 -15.34 26.62
N ALA A 55 -27.80 -14.66 27.24
CA ALA A 55 -27.87 -14.33 28.67
C ALA A 55 -29.11 -13.49 28.99
N LEU A 56 -29.47 -12.57 28.10
CA LEU A 56 -30.68 -11.77 28.22
C LEU A 56 -31.94 -12.64 28.09
N VAL A 57 -32.01 -13.50 27.07
CA VAL A 57 -33.13 -14.43 26.87
C VAL A 57 -33.30 -15.36 28.08
N SER A 58 -32.23 -15.89 28.67
CA SER A 58 -32.33 -16.77 29.84
C SER A 58 -32.88 -16.06 31.09
N ILE A 59 -32.64 -14.75 31.24
CA ILE A 59 -33.19 -13.97 32.34
C ILE A 59 -34.71 -13.78 32.17
N TYR A 60 -35.18 -13.55 30.94
CA TYR A 60 -36.60 -13.26 30.67
C TYR A 60 -37.46 -14.51 30.41
N LEU A 61 -36.88 -15.63 29.99
CA LEU A 61 -37.57 -16.89 29.68
C LEU A 61 -36.97 -18.07 30.47
N PRO A 62 -37.10 -18.07 31.81
CA PRO A 62 -36.44 -19.04 32.69
C PRO A 62 -36.89 -20.49 32.48
N HIS A 63 -38.06 -20.74 31.88
CA HIS A 63 -38.57 -22.11 31.64
C HIS A 63 -37.93 -22.86 30.46
N ASN A 64 -36.94 -22.28 29.78
CA ASN A 64 -36.24 -22.94 28.69
C ASN A 64 -34.74 -23.15 29.03
N GLU A 65 -34.49 -23.82 30.16
CA GLU A 65 -33.15 -24.05 30.75
C GLU A 65 -32.16 -24.82 29.85
N ASN A 66 -32.60 -25.31 28.69
CA ASN A 66 -31.79 -26.18 27.83
C ASN A 66 -31.12 -25.50 26.63
N ILE A 67 -31.12 -24.16 26.52
CA ILE A 67 -30.31 -23.46 25.52
C ILE A 67 -28.84 -23.43 26.00
N ASN A 68 -28.22 -24.61 26.03
CA ASN A 68 -26.84 -24.82 26.45
C ASN A 68 -25.89 -24.01 25.55
N ALA A 69 -25.25 -22.98 26.09
CA ALA A 69 -24.23 -22.18 25.39
C ALA A 69 -23.10 -23.07 24.82
N TYR A 70 -22.76 -24.15 25.53
CA TYR A 70 -21.84 -25.19 25.09
C TYR A 70 -22.25 -25.84 23.77
N ARG A 71 -23.54 -26.12 23.56
CA ARG A 71 -24.02 -26.71 22.30
C ARG A 71 -23.76 -25.79 21.12
N PHE A 72 -23.86 -24.47 21.27
CA PHE A 72 -23.57 -23.55 20.15
C PHE A 72 -22.07 -23.43 19.87
N LEU A 73 -21.22 -23.35 20.89
CA LEU A 73 -19.77 -23.40 20.68
C LEU A 73 -19.36 -24.72 20.04
N ASP A 74 -20.02 -25.82 20.41
CA ASP A 74 -19.78 -27.14 19.84
C ASP A 74 -20.35 -27.27 18.42
N THR A 75 -21.52 -26.67 18.13
CA THR A 75 -22.08 -26.56 16.77
C THR A 75 -21.21 -25.65 15.90
N PHE A 76 -20.70 -24.53 16.42
CA PHE A 76 -19.81 -23.64 15.69
C PHE A 76 -18.45 -24.31 15.45
N SER A 77 -17.88 -24.97 16.46
CA SER A 77 -16.68 -25.80 16.34
C SER A 77 -16.87 -26.92 15.32
N SER A 78 -18.00 -27.63 15.37
CA SER A 78 -18.35 -28.69 14.42
C SER A 78 -18.60 -28.15 13.01
N PHE A 79 -19.21 -26.97 12.90
CA PHE A 79 -19.40 -26.26 11.64
C PHE A 79 -18.05 -25.87 11.03
N VAL A 80 -17.15 -25.26 11.82
CA VAL A 80 -15.81 -24.89 11.38
C VAL A 80 -14.98 -26.12 11.01
N LYS A 81 -15.08 -27.22 11.77
CA LYS A 81 -14.40 -28.49 11.45
C LYS A 81 -14.93 -29.10 10.15
N GLY A 82 -16.25 -29.19 9.99
CA GLY A 82 -16.91 -29.74 8.80
C GLY A 82 -16.74 -28.89 7.55
N PHE A 83 -16.57 -27.57 7.70
CA PHE A 83 -16.36 -26.63 6.60
C PHE A 83 -14.90 -26.19 6.42
N SER A 84 -13.93 -26.78 7.11
CA SER A 84 -12.55 -26.26 7.16
C SER A 84 -11.93 -26.00 5.77
N PHE A 85 -12.09 -26.92 4.82
CA PHE A 85 -11.63 -26.74 3.45
C PHE A 85 -12.39 -25.64 2.68
N TYR A 86 -13.72 -25.69 2.68
CA TYR A 86 -14.55 -24.71 1.97
C TYR A 86 -14.40 -23.30 2.56
N PHE A 87 -14.29 -23.20 3.89
CA PHE A 87 -14.01 -21.94 4.58
C PHE A 87 -12.65 -21.37 4.18
N ALA A 88 -11.60 -22.20 4.16
CA ALA A 88 -10.28 -21.78 3.70
C ALA A 88 -10.32 -21.29 2.24
N LEU A 89 -11.06 -22.00 1.36
CA LEU A 89 -11.25 -21.60 -0.03
C LEU A 89 -12.00 -20.26 -0.15
N VAL A 90 -13.10 -20.08 0.60
CA VAL A 90 -13.86 -18.82 0.63
C VAL A 90 -13.00 -17.68 1.15
N VAL A 91 -12.22 -17.88 2.22
CA VAL A 91 -11.29 -16.88 2.75
C VAL A 91 -10.24 -16.53 1.69
N LEU A 92 -9.66 -17.52 1.00
CA LEU A 92 -8.63 -17.28 -0.01
C LEU A 92 -9.18 -16.51 -1.23
N VAL A 93 -10.34 -16.90 -1.74
CA VAL A 93 -11.01 -16.22 -2.86
C VAL A 93 -11.41 -14.79 -2.45
N SER A 94 -12.03 -14.64 -1.27
CA SER A 94 -12.42 -13.32 -0.75
C SER A 94 -11.20 -12.42 -0.53
N SER A 95 -10.11 -12.99 -0.01
CA SER A 95 -8.84 -12.30 0.17
C SER A 95 -8.29 -11.81 -1.15
N TYR A 96 -8.28 -12.65 -2.19
CA TYR A 96 -7.81 -12.23 -3.51
C TYR A 96 -8.68 -11.10 -4.09
N VAL A 97 -10.01 -11.21 -4.01
CA VAL A 97 -10.94 -10.20 -4.54
C VAL A 97 -10.82 -8.87 -3.79
N LEU A 98 -10.88 -8.87 -2.47
CA LEU A 98 -10.70 -7.67 -1.64
C LEU A 98 -9.31 -7.07 -1.84
N GLY A 99 -8.32 -7.93 -1.93
CA GLY A 99 -6.95 -7.62 -2.28
C GLY A 99 -6.80 -6.85 -3.58
N GLN A 100 -7.47 -7.29 -4.65
CA GLN A 100 -7.47 -6.61 -5.96
C GLN A 100 -8.01 -5.19 -5.88
N PHE A 101 -9.08 -4.95 -5.11
CA PHE A 101 -9.60 -3.60 -4.90
C PHE A 101 -8.60 -2.69 -4.18
N LEU A 102 -7.89 -3.23 -3.18
CA LEU A 102 -6.86 -2.48 -2.45
C LEU A 102 -5.61 -2.25 -3.29
N TYR A 103 -5.22 -3.24 -4.11
CA TYR A 103 -4.05 -3.20 -4.99
C TYR A 103 -4.18 -2.15 -6.09
N ARG A 104 -5.39 -1.96 -6.62
CA ARG A 104 -5.66 -0.98 -7.68
C ARG A 104 -5.87 0.45 -7.17
N LYS A 105 -5.92 0.66 -5.85
CA LYS A 105 -6.15 1.98 -5.29
C LYS A 105 -4.93 2.88 -5.51
N ASP A 106 -5.18 4.17 -5.74
CA ASP A 106 -4.11 5.12 -6.04
C ASP A 106 -3.10 5.22 -4.87
N PRO A 107 -1.79 5.12 -5.13
CA PRO A 107 -0.74 5.32 -4.14
C PRO A 107 -0.63 6.72 -3.52
N LYS A 108 -1.31 7.74 -4.06
CA LYS A 108 -1.21 9.14 -3.59
C LYS A 108 -1.38 9.31 -2.08
N ASP A 109 -2.38 8.66 -1.48
CA ASP A 109 -2.65 8.76 -0.04
C ASP A 109 -1.48 8.26 0.82
N ALA A 110 -0.87 7.15 0.41
CA ALA A 110 0.25 6.53 1.12
C ALA A 110 1.52 7.37 0.97
N ASP A 111 1.75 7.95 -0.21
CA ASP A 111 2.89 8.84 -0.48
C ASP A 111 2.81 10.11 0.35
N ASN A 112 1.64 10.77 0.37
CA ASN A 112 1.43 11.96 1.19
C ASN A 112 1.59 11.66 2.69
N ALA A 113 1.01 10.56 3.18
CA ALA A 113 1.18 10.16 4.58
C ALA A 113 2.65 9.86 4.94
N SER A 114 3.41 9.24 4.03
CA SER A 114 4.83 8.98 4.19
C SER A 114 5.64 10.28 4.25
N TYR A 115 5.40 11.20 3.32
CA TYR A 115 6.07 12.49 3.29
C TYR A 115 5.82 13.30 4.57
N LEU A 116 4.55 13.44 4.98
CA LEU A 116 4.17 14.16 6.20
C LEU A 116 4.85 13.57 7.45
N ARG A 117 5.07 12.25 7.47
CA ARG A 117 5.79 11.60 8.56
C ARG A 117 7.28 11.94 8.55
N ILE A 118 7.93 11.88 7.39
CA ILE A 118 9.34 12.23 7.24
C ILE A 118 9.54 13.67 7.72
N LEU A 119 8.74 14.60 7.21
CA LEU A 119 8.82 16.01 7.59
C LEU A 119 8.61 16.24 9.10
N LYS A 120 7.64 15.57 9.72
CA LYS A 120 7.44 15.64 11.18
C LYS A 120 8.64 15.11 11.98
N LYS A 121 9.29 14.05 11.50
CA LYS A 121 10.48 13.46 12.14
C LYS A 121 11.69 14.37 12.02
N GLU A 122 11.85 14.97 10.85
CA GLU A 122 12.93 15.90 10.50
C GLU A 122 12.83 17.22 11.28
N ASN A 123 11.65 17.84 11.34
CA ASN A 123 11.41 19.05 12.14
C ASN A 123 11.69 18.87 13.64
N LYS A 124 11.45 17.67 14.18
CA LYS A 124 11.80 17.35 15.57
C LYS A 124 13.31 17.29 15.81
N LYS A 125 14.09 16.96 14.78
CA LYS A 125 15.54 16.78 14.88
C LYS A 125 16.33 18.05 14.58
N ASN A 126 15.89 18.87 13.63
CA ASN A 126 16.61 20.06 13.18
C ASN A 126 15.66 21.23 12.93
N LYS A 127 15.85 22.36 13.63
CA LYS A 127 15.16 23.64 13.32
C LYS A 127 15.65 24.28 12.01
N ASN A 128 16.85 23.92 11.53
CA ASN A 128 17.44 24.43 10.30
C ASN A 128 17.31 23.40 9.16
N TRP A 129 16.07 23.08 8.79
CA TRP A 129 15.83 22.14 7.71
C TRP A 129 15.97 22.82 6.34
N GLY A 130 17.07 22.51 5.64
CA GLY A 130 17.35 22.89 4.26
C GLY A 130 18.06 21.77 3.47
N GLY A 131 17.99 20.53 3.95
CA GLY A 131 18.81 19.42 3.47
C GLY A 131 18.14 18.62 2.35
N ASP A 132 18.71 18.72 1.15
CA ASP A 132 18.88 17.71 0.08
C ASP A 132 17.91 16.51 0.06
N TRP A 133 16.61 16.80 0.02
CA TRP A 133 15.57 15.81 -0.20
C TRP A 133 14.81 16.16 -1.47
N VAL A 134 14.12 15.17 -2.02
CA VAL A 134 13.36 15.33 -3.27
C VAL A 134 12.12 16.23 -3.11
N GLU A 135 11.73 16.56 -1.87
CA GLU A 135 10.62 17.47 -1.56
C GLU A 135 10.91 18.39 -0.36
N HIS A 136 10.67 19.69 -0.54
CA HIS A 136 10.86 20.72 0.47
C HIS A 136 9.62 21.60 0.60
N TYR A 137 8.88 21.47 1.70
CA TYR A 137 7.77 22.36 2.03
C TYR A 137 8.02 23.06 3.35
N LYS A 138 7.66 24.36 3.42
CA LYS A 138 7.54 25.06 4.69
C LYS A 138 6.36 24.50 5.47
N ILE A 139 6.45 24.48 6.80
CA ILE A 139 5.39 23.92 7.67
C ILE A 139 4.04 24.59 7.41
N ASP A 140 4.04 25.89 7.14
CA ASP A 140 2.83 26.68 6.92
C ASP A 140 2.10 26.29 5.61
N GLU A 141 2.82 25.71 4.65
CA GLU A 141 2.28 25.24 3.37
C GLU A 141 1.71 23.82 3.44
N LEU A 142 1.92 23.10 4.55
CA LEU A 142 1.54 21.69 4.69
C LEU A 142 0.04 21.43 4.62
N LYS A 143 -0.80 22.39 5.02
CA LYS A 143 -2.26 22.19 5.06
C LYS A 143 -2.86 21.98 3.66
N ASN A 144 -2.23 22.55 2.63
CA ASN A 144 -2.71 22.50 1.25
C ASN A 144 -1.74 21.76 0.32
N CYS A 145 -0.66 21.20 0.86
CA CYS A 145 0.34 20.51 0.07
C CYS A 145 -0.16 19.12 -0.35
N VAL A 146 -0.30 18.94 -1.66
CA VAL A 146 -0.47 17.62 -2.27
C VAL A 146 0.89 17.17 -2.77
N VAL A 147 1.51 16.24 -2.03
CA VAL A 147 2.72 15.57 -2.48
C VAL A 147 2.33 14.63 -3.61
N GLU A 148 2.88 14.88 -4.78
CA GLU A 148 2.63 14.05 -5.95
C GLU A 148 3.94 13.57 -6.55
N TYR A 149 3.91 12.33 -7.01
CA TYR A 149 4.96 11.73 -7.79
C TYR A 149 4.80 12.05 -9.28
N PRO A 150 5.87 12.39 -10.03
CA PRO A 150 7.26 12.54 -9.58
C PRO A 150 7.49 13.81 -8.72
N TYR A 151 8.55 13.81 -7.93
CA TYR A 151 8.82 14.86 -6.94
C TYR A 151 9.27 16.20 -7.55
N ARG A 152 8.83 17.28 -6.91
CA ARG A 152 9.00 18.68 -7.28
C ARG A 152 10.48 19.08 -7.38
N TYR A 153 11.28 18.73 -6.37
CA TYR A 153 12.69 19.11 -6.23
C TYR A 153 13.66 18.01 -6.69
N LEU A 154 13.19 17.06 -7.51
CA LEU A 154 14.00 15.92 -7.94
C LEU A 154 15.27 16.33 -8.71
N LYS A 155 15.18 17.37 -9.54
CA LYS A 155 16.31 17.84 -10.34
C LYS A 155 17.43 18.41 -9.47
N SER A 156 17.10 19.37 -8.61
CA SER A 156 18.07 19.96 -7.68
C SER A 156 18.62 18.94 -6.69
N TYR A 157 17.80 17.97 -6.27
CA TYR A 157 18.28 16.83 -5.48
C TYR A 157 19.41 16.06 -6.19
N PHE A 158 19.28 15.74 -7.48
CA PHE A 158 20.34 15.06 -8.22
C PHE A 158 21.57 15.93 -8.46
N GLU A 159 21.40 17.22 -8.74
CA GLU A 159 22.51 18.16 -8.92
C GLU A 159 23.38 18.25 -7.68
N LYS A 160 22.77 18.39 -6.49
CA LYS A 160 23.48 18.42 -5.21
C LYS A 160 24.20 17.11 -4.88
N ARG A 161 23.68 15.98 -5.38
CA ARG A 161 24.31 14.66 -5.23
C ARG A 161 25.41 14.38 -6.25
N GLY A 162 25.71 15.32 -7.15
CA GLY A 162 26.70 15.15 -8.22
C GLY A 162 26.22 14.29 -9.39
N LEU A 163 24.92 13.98 -9.46
CA LEU A 163 24.31 13.16 -10.52
C LEU A 163 23.81 14.04 -11.67
N LEU A 164 24.72 14.85 -12.22
CA LEU A 164 24.40 15.87 -13.23
C LEU A 164 23.86 15.26 -14.53
N HIS A 165 24.26 14.03 -14.88
CA HIS A 165 23.76 13.33 -16.06
C HIS A 165 22.26 13.02 -15.95
N LEU A 166 21.78 12.66 -14.75
CA LEU A 166 20.36 12.41 -14.51
C LEU A 166 19.56 13.70 -14.42
N ALA A 167 20.11 14.73 -13.77
CA ALA A 167 19.46 16.03 -13.65
C ALA A 167 19.15 16.65 -15.03
N LYS A 168 20.04 16.46 -16.02
CA LYS A 168 19.84 16.93 -17.40
C LYS A 168 18.66 16.27 -18.12
N ILE A 169 18.25 15.06 -17.71
CA ILE A 169 17.15 14.32 -18.32
C ILE A 169 15.79 14.85 -17.82
N ILE A 170 15.75 15.50 -16.66
CA ILE A 170 14.51 15.96 -16.03
C ILE A 170 14.05 17.28 -16.68
N PRO A 171 12.85 17.33 -17.29
CA PRO A 171 12.39 18.50 -18.03
C PRO A 171 11.74 19.59 -17.17
N TRP A 172 11.54 19.36 -15.88
CA TRP A 172 11.00 20.34 -14.94
C TRP A 172 12.07 20.81 -13.94
N ASP A 173 11.85 22.00 -13.39
CA ASP A 173 12.69 22.61 -12.34
C ASP A 173 11.80 23.17 -11.22
N GLU A 174 12.41 23.92 -10.31
CA GLU A 174 11.71 24.48 -9.15
C GLU A 174 10.78 25.67 -9.48
N THR A 175 10.80 26.16 -10.72
CA THR A 175 10.04 27.35 -11.14
C THR A 175 8.96 26.99 -12.16
N ASP A 176 9.18 25.98 -13.00
CA ASP A 176 8.27 25.48 -14.03
C ASP A 176 7.83 24.03 -13.78
N PHE A 177 6.80 23.88 -12.93
CA PHE A 177 6.20 22.58 -12.62
C PHE A 177 5.19 22.09 -13.66
N THR A 178 4.84 22.91 -14.65
CA THR A 178 3.81 22.55 -15.63
C THR A 178 4.23 21.34 -16.47
N LYS A 179 5.55 21.12 -16.60
CA LYS A 179 6.17 20.00 -17.32
C LYS A 179 6.26 18.72 -16.49
N ARG A 180 6.01 18.77 -15.17
CA ARG A 180 6.08 17.61 -14.29
C ARG A 180 4.90 16.68 -14.58
N SER A 181 5.18 15.48 -15.06
CA SER A 181 4.13 14.54 -15.41
C SER A 181 4.52 13.10 -15.10
N LYS A 182 3.58 12.33 -14.54
CA LYS A 182 3.70 10.87 -14.41
C LYS A 182 3.89 10.20 -15.78
N THR A 183 3.34 10.80 -16.83
CA THR A 183 3.47 10.33 -18.22
C THR A 183 4.92 10.31 -18.68
N PHE A 184 5.77 11.24 -18.21
CA PHE A 184 7.19 11.26 -18.55
C PHE A 184 7.92 10.00 -18.07
N ILE A 185 7.76 9.62 -16.79
CA ILE A 185 8.38 8.41 -16.25
C ILE A 185 7.81 7.15 -16.93
N ASN A 186 6.49 7.12 -17.18
CA ASN A 186 5.87 6.00 -17.89
C ASN A 186 6.40 5.86 -19.33
N LEU A 187 6.62 6.98 -20.03
CA LEU A 187 7.18 6.97 -21.38
C LEU A 187 8.61 6.41 -21.38
N LEU A 188 9.44 6.79 -20.40
CA LEU A 188 10.78 6.22 -20.26
C LEU A 188 10.72 4.71 -20.01
N LYS A 189 9.82 4.23 -19.14
CA LYS A 189 9.63 2.78 -18.92
C LYS A 189 9.27 2.03 -20.21
N ILE A 190 8.35 2.58 -21.01
CA ILE A 190 7.95 1.98 -22.30
C ILE A 190 9.16 1.90 -23.24
N ARG A 191 9.96 2.96 -23.31
CA ARG A 191 11.16 2.99 -24.18
C ARG A 191 12.25 2.06 -23.69
N ILE A 192 12.53 2.03 -22.39
CA ILE A 192 13.47 1.07 -21.80
C ILE A 192 13.04 -0.35 -22.15
N ASN A 193 11.75 -0.68 -21.97
CA ASN A 193 11.24 -2.00 -22.33
C ASN A 193 11.38 -2.31 -23.82
N TYR A 194 11.27 -1.30 -24.69
CA TYR A 194 11.45 -1.48 -26.13
C TYR A 194 12.92 -1.74 -26.51
N TYR A 195 13.87 -0.92 -26.03
CA TYR A 195 15.29 -1.02 -26.41
C TYR A 195 16.07 -2.07 -25.59
N ARG A 196 15.80 -2.17 -24.29
CA ARG A 196 16.51 -3.02 -23.32
C ARG A 196 15.54 -3.69 -22.33
N PRO A 197 14.70 -4.64 -22.81
CA PRO A 197 13.77 -5.38 -21.96
C PRO A 197 14.46 -6.17 -20.85
N ASP A 198 15.73 -6.54 -21.04
CA ASP A 198 16.58 -7.21 -20.05
C ASP A 198 16.72 -6.42 -18.75
N CYS A 199 16.71 -5.08 -18.81
CA CYS A 199 16.84 -4.21 -17.64
C CYS A 199 15.50 -3.92 -16.94
N MET A 200 14.36 -4.29 -17.55
CA MET A 200 13.04 -3.90 -17.05
C MET A 200 12.64 -4.63 -15.75
N GLY A 201 13.24 -5.80 -15.49
CA GLY A 201 12.90 -6.63 -14.32
C GLY A 201 13.07 -5.90 -12.98
N GLU A 202 14.15 -5.14 -12.79
CA GLU A 202 14.39 -4.39 -11.55
C GLU A 202 13.40 -3.23 -11.37
N ILE A 203 13.02 -2.56 -12.46
CA ILE A 203 12.03 -1.48 -12.45
C ILE A 203 10.66 -2.02 -12.04
N LEU A 204 10.23 -3.15 -12.65
CA LEU A 204 8.95 -3.76 -12.33
C LEU A 204 8.90 -4.35 -10.92
N LYS A 205 9.98 -4.97 -10.47
CA LYS A 205 10.09 -5.44 -9.09
C LYS A 205 9.92 -4.30 -8.10
N ASN A 206 10.58 -3.17 -8.33
CA ASN A 206 10.46 -2.01 -7.45
C ASN A 206 9.05 -1.40 -7.48
N GLU A 207 8.42 -1.33 -8.66
CA GLU A 207 7.02 -0.92 -8.80
C GLU A 207 6.05 -1.88 -8.09
N GLY A 208 6.28 -3.19 -8.19
CA GLY A 208 5.54 -4.22 -7.47
C GLY A 208 5.61 -4.03 -5.96
N HIS A 209 6.80 -3.74 -5.42
CA HIS A 209 6.98 -3.42 -4.00
C HIS A 209 6.20 -2.16 -3.59
N ILE A 210 6.20 -1.11 -4.41
CA ILE A 210 5.45 0.12 -4.15
C ILE A 210 3.94 -0.15 -4.10
N ARG A 211 3.40 -0.90 -5.07
CA ARG A 211 1.98 -1.25 -5.12
C ARG A 211 1.57 -2.14 -3.95
N LEU A 212 2.39 -3.14 -3.60
CA LEU A 212 2.17 -3.98 -2.42
C LEU A 212 2.18 -3.16 -1.13
N MET A 213 3.14 -2.25 -0.95
CA MET A 213 3.19 -1.37 0.22
C MET A 213 1.97 -0.44 0.29
N SER A 214 1.52 0.09 -0.85
CA SER A 214 0.34 0.96 -0.91
C SER A 214 -0.94 0.22 -0.51
N SER A 215 -1.15 -0.96 -1.07
CA SER A 215 -2.32 -1.80 -0.78
C SER A 215 -2.34 -2.28 0.67
N LEU A 216 -1.19 -2.67 1.23
CA LEU A 216 -1.05 -2.95 2.66
C LEU A 216 -1.37 -1.71 3.50
N TRP A 217 -0.88 -0.53 3.13
CA TRP A 217 -1.18 0.71 3.85
C TRP A 217 -2.70 0.99 3.91
N HIS A 218 -3.40 0.80 2.79
CA HIS A 218 -4.86 0.93 2.75
C HIS A 218 -5.56 -0.14 3.58
N SER A 219 -5.14 -1.41 3.47
CA SER A 219 -5.63 -2.51 4.30
C SER A 219 -5.52 -2.19 5.79
N LEU A 220 -4.33 -1.79 6.24
CA LEU A 220 -4.05 -1.42 7.63
C LEU A 220 -4.88 -0.21 8.09
N ARG A 221 -5.14 0.76 7.20
CA ARG A 221 -6.02 1.90 7.51
C ARG A 221 -7.44 1.42 7.79
N TYR A 222 -7.99 0.51 6.98
CA TYR A 222 -9.33 -0.04 7.20
C TYR A 222 -9.39 -0.94 8.43
N ILE A 223 -8.42 -1.84 8.60
CA ILE A 223 -8.29 -2.70 9.79
C ILE A 223 -8.30 -1.85 11.06
N LYS A 224 -7.48 -0.80 11.11
CA LYS A 224 -7.42 0.12 12.25
C LYS A 224 -8.79 0.74 12.57
N THR A 225 -9.54 1.18 11.55
CA THR A 225 -10.87 1.78 11.74
C THR A 225 -11.87 0.73 12.24
N ILE A 226 -11.90 -0.46 11.63
CA ILE A 226 -12.79 -1.56 12.01
C ILE A 226 -12.51 -2.00 13.45
N SER A 227 -11.24 -2.19 13.83
CA SER A 227 -10.87 -2.56 15.20
C SER A 227 -11.33 -1.52 16.22
N LEU A 228 -11.24 -0.23 15.90
CA LEU A 228 -11.75 0.84 16.77
C LEU A 228 -13.28 0.75 16.91
N LEU A 229 -14.00 0.55 15.81
CA LEU A 229 -15.46 0.36 15.83
C LEU A 229 -15.85 -0.88 16.65
N CYS A 230 -15.13 -2.00 16.53
CA CYS A 230 -15.36 -3.20 17.34
C CYS A 230 -15.14 -2.96 18.84
N ILE A 231 -14.11 -2.18 19.23
CA ILE A 231 -13.92 -1.79 20.64
C ILE A 231 -15.15 -1.04 21.15
N PHE A 232 -15.61 -0.01 20.41
CA PHE A 232 -16.81 0.74 20.79
C PHE A 232 -18.07 -0.14 20.83
N ALA A 233 -18.25 -1.02 19.84
CA ALA A 233 -19.38 -1.94 19.80
C ALA A 233 -19.38 -2.89 21.00
N ASN A 234 -18.23 -3.47 21.37
CA ASN A 234 -18.11 -4.35 22.53
C ASN A 234 -18.49 -3.62 23.84
N ILE A 235 -18.08 -2.35 23.99
CA ILE A 235 -18.47 -1.53 25.15
C ILE A 235 -19.99 -1.32 25.15
N LEU A 236 -20.60 -0.92 24.03
CA LEU A 236 -22.05 -0.74 23.95
C LEU A 236 -22.82 -2.04 24.24
N ILE A 237 -22.34 -3.17 23.72
CA ILE A 237 -22.91 -4.49 23.97
C ILE A 237 -22.84 -4.84 25.47
N SER A 238 -21.77 -4.45 26.17
CA SER A 238 -21.64 -4.69 27.61
C SER A 238 -22.64 -3.90 28.47
N LEU A 239 -23.17 -2.78 27.96
CA LEU A 239 -24.19 -2.00 28.65
C LEU A 239 -25.56 -2.69 28.66
N ILE A 240 -25.77 -3.70 27.80
CA ILE A 240 -27.03 -4.48 27.75
C ILE A 240 -27.18 -5.39 28.98
N ASN A 241 -26.06 -5.95 29.48
CA ASN A 241 -26.10 -6.84 30.64
C ASN A 241 -24.78 -6.77 31.44
N LEU A 242 -24.83 -6.07 32.58
CA LEU A 242 -23.67 -5.80 33.43
C LEU A 242 -23.08 -7.06 34.11
N ASN A 243 -23.82 -8.17 34.19
CA ASN A 243 -23.36 -9.38 34.91
C ASN A 243 -22.33 -10.22 34.15
N THR A 244 -21.95 -9.81 32.93
CA THR A 244 -21.13 -10.62 32.01
C THR A 244 -19.82 -9.93 31.61
N ILE A 245 -19.39 -8.92 32.37
CA ILE A 245 -18.16 -8.13 32.12
C ILE A 245 -16.92 -9.01 31.94
N GLN A 246 -16.85 -10.18 32.58
CA GLN A 246 -15.70 -11.10 32.44
C GLN A 246 -15.48 -11.56 30.99
N TYR A 247 -16.55 -11.69 30.19
CA TYR A 247 -16.49 -12.12 28.79
C TYR A 247 -16.16 -10.97 27.82
N LEU A 248 -16.19 -9.72 28.29
CA LEU A 248 -15.86 -8.53 27.49
C LEU A 248 -14.35 -8.44 27.18
N LEU A 249 -13.51 -9.01 28.05
CA LEU A 249 -12.06 -8.84 27.97
C LEU A 249 -11.47 -9.44 26.70
N ILE A 250 -11.94 -10.61 26.27
CA ILE A 250 -11.43 -11.31 25.09
C ILE A 250 -11.65 -10.51 23.79
N PRO A 251 -12.89 -10.13 23.41
CA PRO A 251 -13.12 -9.41 22.14
C PRO A 251 -12.50 -8.01 22.14
N ILE A 252 -12.44 -7.33 23.29
CA ILE A 252 -11.71 -6.06 23.42
C ILE A 252 -10.21 -6.29 23.22
N TYR A 253 -9.63 -7.29 23.88
CA TYR A 253 -8.21 -7.60 23.74
C TYR A 253 -7.83 -7.92 22.29
N CYS A 254 -8.60 -8.79 21.62
CA CYS A 254 -8.40 -9.09 20.20
C CYS A 254 -8.42 -7.82 19.34
N SER A 255 -9.39 -6.93 19.58
CA SER A 255 -9.51 -5.67 18.82
C SER A 255 -8.37 -4.69 19.12
N ILE A 256 -7.90 -4.59 20.37
CA ILE A 256 -6.76 -3.75 20.74
C ILE A 256 -5.47 -4.26 20.11
N VAL A 257 -5.21 -5.58 20.15
CA VAL A 257 -4.01 -6.17 19.54
C VAL A 257 -3.96 -5.90 18.04
N VAL A 258 -5.09 -6.14 17.34
CA VAL A 258 -5.18 -5.88 15.89
C VAL A 258 -5.04 -4.38 15.58
N TYR A 259 -5.61 -3.50 16.41
CA TYR A 259 -5.46 -2.05 16.27
C TYR A 259 -3.99 -1.60 16.43
N ILE A 260 -3.30 -2.08 17.46
CA ILE A 260 -1.89 -1.77 17.73
C ILE A 260 -1.02 -2.29 16.58
N PHE A 261 -1.22 -3.54 16.16
CA PHE A 261 -0.54 -4.13 15.02
C PHE A 261 -0.70 -3.25 13.77
N ALA A 262 -1.94 -2.89 13.43
CA ALA A 262 -2.21 -2.09 12.25
C ALA A 262 -1.59 -0.70 12.32
N LYS A 263 -1.60 -0.08 13.51
CA LYS A 263 -0.95 1.21 13.76
C LYS A 263 0.57 1.12 13.56
N ILE A 264 1.23 0.11 14.12
CA ILE A 264 2.69 -0.09 14.02
C ILE A 264 3.10 -0.35 12.57
N TRP A 265 2.45 -1.29 11.88
CA TRP A 265 2.83 -1.61 10.51
C TRP A 265 2.57 -0.46 9.54
N LYS A 266 1.50 0.31 9.76
CA LYS A 266 1.25 1.53 8.99
C LYS A 266 2.38 2.54 9.16
N ILE A 267 2.86 2.74 10.39
CA ILE A 267 4.01 3.61 10.71
C ILE A 267 5.27 3.14 9.97
N VAL A 268 5.52 1.82 9.96
CA VAL A 268 6.67 1.22 9.26
C VAL A 268 6.60 1.49 7.77
N ILE A 269 5.47 1.19 7.12
CA ILE A 269 5.29 1.42 5.68
C ILE A 269 5.50 2.90 5.34
N GLU A 270 4.89 3.82 6.09
CA GLU A 270 5.06 5.26 5.89
C GLU A 270 6.51 5.76 6.06
N SER A 271 7.38 4.99 6.71
CA SER A 271 8.79 5.36 6.88
C SER A 271 9.66 4.96 5.68
N PHE A 272 9.22 3.97 4.89
CA PHE A 272 9.95 3.44 3.73
C PHE A 272 9.35 3.80 2.38
N TYR A 273 8.06 4.16 2.34
CA TYR A 273 7.31 4.33 1.09
C TYR A 273 7.91 5.38 0.15
N HIS A 274 8.15 6.59 0.66
CA HIS A 274 8.75 7.68 -0.12
C HIS A 274 10.15 7.34 -0.64
N TYR A 275 10.96 6.61 0.15
CA TYR A 275 12.27 6.14 -0.28
C TYR A 275 12.16 5.17 -1.47
N GLN A 276 11.22 4.21 -1.44
CA GLN A 276 11.03 3.29 -2.55
C GLN A 276 10.59 4.01 -3.84
N ARG A 277 9.76 5.05 -3.71
CA ARG A 277 9.36 5.90 -4.84
C ARG A 277 10.51 6.71 -5.42
N ALA A 278 11.34 7.32 -4.58
CA ALA A 278 12.54 8.02 -5.05
C ALA A 278 13.49 7.06 -5.77
N ARG A 279 13.66 5.84 -5.22
CA ARG A 279 14.45 4.76 -5.82
C ARG A 279 13.88 4.31 -7.18
N GLU A 280 12.55 4.28 -7.34
CA GLU A 280 11.91 3.98 -8.63
C GLU A 280 12.31 4.99 -9.70
N VAL A 281 12.19 6.29 -9.41
CA VAL A 281 12.56 7.33 -10.38
C VAL A 281 14.04 7.25 -10.71
N PHE A 282 14.89 7.08 -9.70
CA PHE A 282 16.33 6.95 -9.89
C PHE A 282 16.66 5.79 -10.85
N PHE A 283 16.12 4.59 -10.61
CA PHE A 283 16.37 3.46 -11.49
C PHE A 283 15.86 3.65 -12.91
N VAL A 284 14.68 4.25 -13.07
CA VAL A 284 14.15 4.53 -14.41
C VAL A 284 15.04 5.52 -15.16
N LEU A 285 15.49 6.59 -14.49
CA LEU A 285 16.35 7.60 -15.12
C LEU A 285 17.75 7.06 -15.43
N GLU A 286 18.37 6.33 -14.50
CA GLU A 286 19.68 5.72 -14.71
C GLU A 286 19.65 4.69 -15.84
N THR A 287 18.62 3.84 -15.87
CA THR A 287 18.46 2.86 -16.96
C THR A 287 18.21 3.57 -18.30
N ALA A 288 17.39 4.62 -18.33
CA ALA A 288 17.18 5.41 -19.55
C ALA A 288 18.48 6.07 -20.03
N TYR A 289 19.31 6.58 -19.11
CA TYR A 289 20.61 7.13 -19.44
C TYR A 289 21.53 6.08 -20.06
N ILE A 290 21.65 4.90 -19.46
CA ILE A 290 22.46 3.80 -20.01
C ILE A 290 21.97 3.42 -21.41
N VAL A 291 20.66 3.26 -21.60
CA VAL A 291 20.07 2.98 -22.92
C VAL A 291 20.39 4.08 -23.93
N SER A 292 20.44 5.33 -23.50
CA SER A 292 20.73 6.47 -24.38
C SER A 292 22.15 6.45 -24.96
N LEU A 293 23.10 5.78 -24.31
CA LEU A 293 24.46 5.62 -24.81
C LEU A 293 24.49 4.82 -26.12
N ASP A 294 23.59 3.84 -26.25
CA ASP A 294 23.43 3.01 -27.45
C ASP A 294 22.35 3.58 -28.39
N HIS A 295 21.32 4.24 -27.83
CA HIS A 295 20.10 4.65 -28.51
C HIS A 295 19.69 6.10 -28.17
N ASN A 296 20.29 7.07 -28.87
CA ASN A 296 20.04 8.50 -28.68
C ASN A 296 18.57 8.94 -28.86
N ASP A 297 17.75 8.13 -29.53
CA ASP A 297 16.34 8.39 -29.80
C ASP A 297 15.43 8.18 -28.57
N ILE A 298 15.92 7.58 -27.48
CA ILE A 298 15.15 7.43 -26.23
C ILE A 298 14.64 8.76 -25.67
N PHE A 299 15.30 9.89 -25.97
CA PHE A 299 14.89 11.22 -25.52
C PHE A 299 14.29 12.10 -26.63
N LYS A 300 14.28 11.68 -27.90
CA LYS A 300 13.97 12.54 -29.06
C LYS A 300 12.61 13.25 -28.99
N SER A 301 11.56 12.60 -28.49
CA SER A 301 10.23 13.23 -28.39
C SER A 301 9.98 14.05 -27.12
N ILE A 302 10.89 13.99 -26.14
CA ILE A 302 10.75 14.72 -24.88
C ILE A 302 11.06 16.20 -25.11
N ASN A 303 11.94 16.48 -26.09
CA ASN A 303 12.43 17.82 -26.38
C ASN A 303 11.49 18.67 -27.27
N TYR A 304 10.50 18.07 -27.93
CA TYR A 304 9.57 18.81 -28.81
C TYR A 304 8.69 19.80 -28.03
N SER A 305 8.36 19.51 -26.77
CA SER A 305 7.58 20.43 -25.93
C SER A 305 8.35 21.64 -25.40
N SER A 306 9.69 21.68 -25.55
CA SER A 306 10.52 22.81 -25.08
C SER A 306 10.87 23.83 -26.16
N SER A 307 10.80 23.47 -27.45
CA SER A 307 11.22 24.34 -28.56
C SER A 307 10.09 25.16 -29.19
N ASP A 308 8.82 24.75 -29.06
CA ASP A 308 7.70 25.40 -29.76
C ASP A 308 7.07 26.60 -29.03
N THR A 309 7.53 26.93 -27.82
CA THR A 309 7.06 28.12 -27.07
C THR A 309 7.90 29.38 -27.29
N SER A 310 9.04 29.31 -27.99
CA SER A 310 9.91 30.46 -28.23
C SER A 310 9.68 31.18 -29.57
N THR A 311 8.83 30.65 -30.46
CA THR A 311 8.54 31.24 -31.79
C THR A 311 7.17 31.93 -31.89
N LYS A 312 6.50 32.19 -30.76
CA LYS A 312 5.31 33.06 -30.69
C LYS A 312 5.53 34.20 -29.69
N LYS A 313 6.35 35.17 -30.08
CA LYS A 313 6.30 36.55 -29.57
C LYS A 313 6.53 37.51 -30.72
#